data_AF-A0A432S0D0-F1
#
_entry.id   AF-A0A432S0D0-F1
#
_cell.length_a   1.000
_cell.length_b   1.000
_cell.length_c   1.000
_cell.angle_alpha   90.00
_cell.angle_beta   90.00
_cell.angle_gamma   90.00
#
_symmetry.space_group_name_H-M   'P 1'
#
loop_
_entity.id
_entity.type
_entity.pdbx_description
1 polymer ?
#
loop_
_entity_poly.entity_id
_entity_poly.type
_entity_poly.pdbx_seq_one_letter_code
_entity_poly.pdbx_strand_id
1 'polypeptide(L)'
;MTKEEAKKVDELVMKTFTLAYELGTKLDELHREVRELRFQTDDVDLEGALINLEHAFFMVAQSINILKEQTRNTLYPLKKAPRGSEKQNVKDRK
;
A
#
# COMPACT_ATOMS: atom_id res chain seq x y z
N MET A 1 -13.25 3.83 -19.21
CA MET A 1 -12.26 4.70 -18.57
C MET A 1 -11.64 5.59 -19.63
N THR A 2 -11.68 6.90 -19.43
CA THR A 2 -11.04 7.90 -20.28
C THR A 2 -9.53 7.95 -20.02
N LYS A 3 -8.76 8.59 -20.91
CA LYS A 3 -7.32 8.80 -20.70
C LYS A 3 -7.03 9.63 -19.44
N GLU A 4 -7.89 10.60 -19.15
CA GLU A 4 -7.77 11.46 -17.97
C GLU A 4 -8.05 10.69 -16.67
N GLU A 5 -9.07 9.82 -16.66
CA GLU A 5 -9.34 8.93 -15.54
C GLU A 5 -8.18 7.97 -15.29
N ALA A 6 -7.59 7.40 -16.35
CA ALA A 6 -6.43 6.51 -16.22
C ALA A 6 -5.23 7.21 -15.57
N LYS A 7 -4.92 8.43 -16.03
CA LYS A 7 -3.83 9.24 -15.47
C LYS A 7 -4.07 9.57 -13.99
N LYS A 8 -5.29 9.95 -13.62
CA LYS A 8 -5.66 10.21 -12.22
C LYS A 8 -5.50 8.97 -11.34
N VAL A 9 -5.87 7.80 -11.84
CA VAL A 9 -5.68 6.54 -11.13
C VAL A 9 -4.18 6.25 -10.95
N ASP A 10 -3.35 6.41 -11.99
CA ASP A 10 -1.91 6.22 -11.88
C ASP A 10 -1.26 7.15 -10.84
N GLU A 11 -1.66 8.43 -10.83
CA GLU A 11 -1.21 9.40 -9.82
C GLU A 11 -1.62 9.00 -8.40
N LEU A 12 -2.86 8.53 -8.21
CA LEU A 12 -3.34 8.05 -6.91
C LEU A 12 -2.60 6.80 -6.45
N VAL A 13 -2.34 5.86 -7.35
CA VAL A 13 -1.58 4.64 -7.06
C VAL A 13 -0.17 5.00 -6.60
N MET A 14 0.53 5.88 -7.31
CA MET A 14 1.87 6.33 -6.92
C MET A 14 1.86 6.99 -5.53
N LYS A 15 0.96 7.95 -5.30
CA LYS A 15 0.83 8.63 -4.00
C LYS A 15 0.55 7.64 -2.87
N THR A 16 -0.34 6.68 -3.10
CA THR A 16 -0.72 5.69 -2.08
C THR A 16 0.44 4.76 -1.77
N PHE A 17 1.20 4.31 -2.77
CA PHE A 17 2.41 3.52 -2.53
C PHE A 17 3.45 4.32 -1.74
N THR A 18 3.76 5.55 -2.14
CA THR A 18 4.71 6.41 -1.43
C THR A 18 4.30 6.56 0.03
N LEU A 19 3.04 6.88 0.30
CA LEU A 19 2.50 6.97 1.66
C LEU A 19 2.69 5.66 2.44
N ALA A 20 2.35 4.52 1.83
CA ALA A 20 2.46 3.22 2.50
C ALA A 20 3.92 2.86 2.84
N TYR A 21 4.89 3.24 2.00
CA TYR A 21 6.31 3.06 2.27
C TYR A 21 6.77 3.96 3.43
N GLU A 22 6.47 5.25 3.38
CA GLU A 22 6.85 6.20 4.43
C GLU A 22 6.26 5.83 5.79
N LEU A 23 4.98 5.43 5.82
CA LEU A 23 4.33 4.94 7.04
C LEU A 23 4.97 3.65 7.54
N GLY A 24 5.26 2.70 6.65
CA GLY A 24 5.90 1.43 7.02
C GLY A 24 7.27 1.64 7.67
N THR A 25 8.12 2.48 7.09
CA THR A 25 9.45 2.76 7.63
C THR A 25 9.39 3.39 9.03
N LYS A 26 8.55 4.43 9.21
CA LYS A 26 8.40 5.09 10.53
C LYS A 26 7.78 4.15 11.57
N LEU A 27 6.86 3.30 11.15
CA LEU A 27 6.23 2.30 12.01
C LEU A 27 7.27 1.28 12.51
N ASP A 28 8.14 0.79 11.63
CA ASP A 28 9.18 -0.18 11.98
C ASP A 28 10.20 0.40 12.97
N GLU A 29 10.60 1.66 12.80
CA GLU A 29 11.49 2.38 13.72
C GLU A 29 10.88 2.48 15.13
N LEU A 30 9.65 2.99 15.24
CA LEU A 30 8.96 3.11 16.52
C LEU A 30 8.65 1.75 17.16
N HIS A 31 8.27 0.74 16.36
CA HIS A 31 8.05 -0.61 16.87
C HIS A 31 9.34 -1.21 17.45
N ARG A 32 10.50 -0.92 16.85
CA ARG A 32 11.79 -1.33 17.40
C ARG A 32 12.04 -0.69 18.77
N GLU A 33 11.82 0.62 18.90
CA GLU A 33 11.99 1.34 20.18
C GLU A 33 11.07 0.81 21.28
N VAL A 34 9.80 0.52 20.96
CA VAL A 34 8.85 -0.10 21.90
C VAL A 34 9.35 -1.46 22.37
N ARG A 35 9.84 -2.29 21.44
CA ARG A 35 10.36 -3.62 21.77
C ARG A 35 11.64 -3.56 22.60
N GLU A 36 12.54 -2.64 22.28
CA GLU A 36 13.75 -2.40 23.07
C GLU A 36 13.40 -2.00 24.50
N LEU A 37 12.47 -1.06 24.69
CA LEU A 37 12.01 -0.66 26.02
C LEU A 37 11.37 -1.82 26.78
N ARG A 38 10.59 -2.67 26.11
CA ARG A 38 9.98 -3.86 26.74
C ARG A 38 11.04 -4.82 27.28
N PHE A 39 12.15 -5.01 26.57
CA PHE A 39 13.23 -5.88 27.04
C PHE A 39 14.13 -5.26 28.11
N GLN A 40 14.04 -3.95 28.34
CA GLN A 40 14.84 -3.23 29.34
C GLN A 40 14.10 -3.01 30.65
N THR A 41 12.78 -3.18 30.68
CA THR A 41 11.97 -2.97 31.89
C THR A 41 11.89 -4.25 32.74
N ASP A 42 12.02 -4.09 34.06
CA ASP A 42 11.70 -5.12 35.06
C ASP A 42 10.30 -4.90 35.69
N ASP A 43 9.63 -3.80 35.35
CA ASP A 43 8.25 -3.51 35.77
C ASP A 43 7.25 -4.32 34.93
N VAL A 44 6.52 -5.23 35.59
CA VAL A 44 5.56 -6.16 34.99
C VAL A 44 4.36 -5.44 34.35
N ASP A 45 3.88 -4.36 34.98
CA ASP A 45 2.74 -3.61 34.47
C ASP A 45 3.14 -2.84 33.21
N LEU A 46 4.33 -2.25 33.20
CA LEU A 46 4.90 -1.60 32.03
C LEU A 46 5.19 -2.61 30.90
N GLU A 47 5.76 -3.78 31.22
CA GLU A 47 5.98 -4.84 30.23
C GLU A 47 4.66 -5.23 29.56
N GLY A 48 3.60 -5.47 30.34
CA GLY A 48 2.27 -5.79 29.84
C GLY A 48 1.69 -4.70 28.94
N ALA A 49 1.86 -3.43 29.31
CA ALA A 49 1.44 -2.29 28.48
C ALA A 49 2.20 -2.24 27.14
N LEU A 50 3.51 -2.52 27.15
CA LEU A 50 4.34 -2.52 25.95
C LEU A 50 4.02 -3.71 25.03
N ILE A 51 3.68 -4.89 25.56
CA ILE A 51 3.18 -6.02 24.75
C ILE A 51 1.90 -5.62 23.99
N ASN A 52 0.96 -4.96 24.67
CA ASN A 52 -0.27 -4.50 24.04
C ASN A 52 0.02 -3.47 22.94
N LEU A 53 0.99 -2.58 23.18
CA LEU A 53 1.43 -1.61 22.18
C LEU A 53 2.11 -2.30 20.98
N GLU A 54 3.01 -3.27 21.19
CA GLU A 54 3.60 -4.08 20.11
C GLU A 54 2.54 -4.75 19.24
N HIS A 55 1.48 -5.28 19.85
CA HIS A 55 0.36 -5.85 19.11
C HIS A 55 -0.34 -4.81 18.23
N ALA A 56 -0.55 -3.58 18.73
CA ALA A 56 -1.10 -2.50 17.93
C ALA A 56 -0.20 -2.16 16.73
N PHE A 57 1.13 -2.09 16.94
CA PHE A 57 2.10 -1.90 15.84
C PHE A 57 1.99 -3.00 14.79
N PHE A 58 1.88 -4.26 15.21
CA PHE A 58 1.70 -5.39 14.29
C PHE A 58 0.41 -5.26 13.45
N MET A 59 -0.72 -4.89 14.07
CA MET A 59 -1.99 -4.69 13.36
C MET A 59 -1.92 -3.54 12.34
N VAL A 60 -1.19 -2.46 12.66
CA VAL A 60 -0.97 -1.36 11.72
C VAL A 60 -0.09 -1.82 10.55
N ALA A 61 0.97 -2.59 10.80
CA ALA A 61 1.82 -3.14 9.74
C ALA A 61 1.02 -4.04 8.79
N GLN A 62 0.13 -4.88 9.32
CA GLN A 62 -0.80 -5.68 8.51
C GLN A 62 -1.72 -4.80 7.66
N SER A 63 -2.27 -3.74 8.24
CA SER A 63 -3.14 -2.79 7.52
C SER A 63 -2.41 -2.08 6.37
N ILE A 64 -1.15 -1.68 6.58
CA ILE A 64 -0.29 -1.11 5.53
C ILE A 64 -0.03 -2.14 4.42
N ASN A 65 0.20 -3.41 4.77
CA ASN A 65 0.39 -4.47 3.78
C ASN A 65 -0.87 -4.71 2.93
N ILE A 66 -2.05 -4.70 3.56
CA ILE A 66 -3.33 -4.77 2.85
C ILE A 66 -3.48 -3.56 1.92
N LEU A 67 -3.18 -2.34 2.39
CA LEU A 67 -3.23 -1.13 1.56
C LEU A 67 -2.34 -1.25 0.33
N LYS A 68 -1.09 -1.69 0.48
CA LYS A 68 -0.15 -1.92 -0.63
C LYS A 68 -0.72 -2.92 -1.64
N GLU A 69 -1.31 -4.01 -1.17
CA GLU A 69 -1.89 -5.03 -2.04
C GLU A 69 -3.14 -4.51 -2.78
N GLN A 70 -4.05 -3.82 -2.10
CA GLN A 70 -5.22 -3.23 -2.77
C GLN A 70 -4.83 -2.14 -3.77
N THR A 71 -3.79 -1.35 -3.46
CA THR A 71 -3.22 -0.36 -4.37
C THR A 71 -2.64 -1.01 -5.63
N ARG A 72 -1.92 -2.13 -5.47
CA ARG A 72 -1.45 -2.94 -6.60
C ARG A 72 -2.64 -3.46 -7.42
N ASN A 73 -3.70 -3.89 -6.75
CA ASN A 73 -4.87 -4.44 -7.42
C ASN A 73 -5.61 -3.42 -8.30
N THR A 74 -5.56 -2.14 -7.94
CA THR A 74 -6.07 -1.05 -8.78
C THR A 74 -5.42 -0.97 -10.16
N LEU A 75 -4.20 -1.52 -10.34
CA LEU A 75 -3.53 -1.57 -11.64
C LEU A 75 -4.03 -2.71 -12.55
N TYR A 76 -4.64 -3.78 -12.01
CA TYR A 76 -5.13 -4.90 -12.84
C TYR A 76 -6.27 -4.51 -13.79
N PRO A 77 -7.28 -3.72 -13.38
CA PRO A 77 -8.27 -3.17 -14.30
C PRO A 77 -7.67 -2.34 -15.44
N LEU A 78 -6.57 -1.63 -15.18
CA LEU A 78 -5.88 -0.80 -16.19
C LEU A 78 -5.20 -1.66 -17.26
N LYS A 79 -4.61 -2.80 -16.86
CA LYS A 79 -3.95 -3.73 -17.79
C LYS A 79 -4.91 -4.48 -18.72
N LYS A 80 -6.18 -4.66 -18.30
CA LYS A 80 -7.22 -5.36 -19.08
C LYS A 80 -7.98 -4.46 -20.05
N ALA A 81 -7.82 -3.13 -19.99
CA ALA A 81 -8.43 -2.25 -20.98
C ALA A 81 -7.81 -2.57 -22.36
N PRO A 82 -8.59 -3.08 -23.34
CA PRO A 82 -8.06 -3.30 -24.67
C PRO A 82 -7.62 -1.94 -25.20
N ARG A 83 -6.34 -1.83 -25.60
CA ARG A 83 -5.91 -0.75 -26.48
C ARG A 83 -6.87 -0.78 -27.66
N GLY A 84 -7.61 0.32 -27.85
CA GLY A 84 -8.74 0.36 -28.75
C GLY A 84 -8.44 -0.27 -30.10
N SER A 85 -9.39 -1.06 -30.57
CA SER A 85 -9.58 -1.50 -31.95
C SER A 85 -8.92 -0.56 -32.97
N GLU A 86 -7.80 -0.99 -33.55
CA GLU A 86 -7.47 -0.61 -34.91
C GLU A 86 -8.56 -1.18 -35.81
N LYS A 87 -9.56 -0.35 -36.13
CA LYS A 87 -10.42 -0.62 -37.27
C LYS A 87 -9.54 -0.51 -38.51
N GLN A 88 -9.02 -1.64 -38.99
CA GLN A 88 -8.48 -1.75 -40.34
C GLN A 88 -9.59 -1.36 -41.32
N ASN A 89 -9.47 -0.15 -41.85
CA ASN A 89 -10.32 0.35 -42.91
C ASN A 89 -9.80 -0.26 -44.23
N VAL A 90 -10.16 -1.52 -44.50
CA VAL A 90 -9.99 -2.11 -45.84
C VAL A 90 -11.22 -1.74 -46.67
N LYS A 91 -11.29 -0.46 -47.04
CA LYS A 91 -12.03 0.02 -48.19
C LYS A 91 -11.02 0.74 -49.05
N ASP A 92 -10.54 0.03 -50.07
CA ASP A 92 -10.09 0.56 -51.37
C ASP A 92 -9.11 -0.42 -52.01
N ARG A 93 -9.64 -1.53 -52.54
CA ARG A 93 -9.16 -2.15 -53.79
C ARG A 93 -10.39 -2.77 -54.47
N LYS A 94 -11.05 -1.94 -55.28
CA LYS A 94 -11.73 -2.43 -56.49
C LYS A 94 -10.67 -2.88 -57.49
#